data_AF-A0A932G1I7-F1
#
_entry.id   AF-A0A932G1I7-F1
#
_cell.length_a   1.000
_cell.length_b   1.000
_cell.length_c   1.000
_cell.angle_alpha   90.00
_cell.angle_beta   90.00
_cell.angle_gamma   90.00
#
_symmetry.space_group_name_H-M   'P 1'
#
loop_
_entity.id
_entity.type
_entity.pdbx_description
1 polymer ?
#
loop_
_entity_poly.entity_id
_entity_poly.type
_entity_poly.pdbx_seq_one_letter_code
_entity_poly.pdbx_strand_id
1 'polypeptide(L)'
;MTGKTDPEDDATQRSEKADRGEPSESTSPRKEKVLHTRIPAALDQALKGFARSMRVPVSNLVRVLLEDAVEVAHRATDKVAEAAERATERVAGTPGASDEKKTEPLAGVFGYQPLTLGVEASCARCGRALDVGEEAFLGLRDAPGPRVFVCPTCLPKPKRKESTP
;
A
#
# COMPACT_ATOMS: atom_id res chain seq x y z
N MET A 1 52.17 17.56 71.35
CA MET A 1 51.86 18.96 71.00
C MET A 1 50.61 18.94 70.13
N THR A 2 49.60 19.76 70.51
CA THR A 2 48.41 20.18 69.74
C THR A 2 47.45 19.08 69.30
N GLY A 3 46.23 18.97 69.83
CA GLY A 3 45.12 19.95 69.73
C GLY A 3 44.21 19.51 68.58
N LYS A 4 43.13 18.77 68.84
CA LYS A 4 41.74 19.22 69.10
C LYS A 4 41.06 19.76 67.84
N THR A 5 40.01 19.08 67.35
CA THR A 5 38.81 19.67 66.71
C THR A 5 37.76 18.59 66.39
N ASP A 6 36.62 18.68 67.08
CA ASP A 6 35.28 18.33 66.57
C ASP A 6 34.82 19.38 65.53
N PRO A 7 33.54 19.43 65.11
CA PRO A 7 32.80 18.60 64.14
C PRO A 7 32.22 19.46 62.98
N GLU A 8 31.66 18.89 61.90
CA GLU A 8 30.88 19.69 60.92
C GLU A 8 29.62 18.94 60.42
N ASP A 9 28.47 19.53 60.76
CA ASP A 9 27.15 19.41 60.15
C ASP A 9 27.08 20.45 59.01
N ASP A 10 26.65 20.10 57.79
CA ASP A 10 26.14 21.11 56.84
C ASP A 10 25.04 20.53 55.94
N ALA A 11 23.87 21.14 56.08
CA ALA A 11 22.71 20.95 55.23
C ALA A 11 22.76 21.97 54.10
N THR A 12 22.49 21.59 52.86
CA THR A 12 21.87 22.51 51.88
C THR A 12 21.12 21.74 50.78
N GLN A 13 19.80 21.88 50.79
CA GLN A 13 18.94 21.68 49.63
C GLN A 13 19.03 22.94 48.74
N ARG A 14 19.26 22.80 47.43
CA ARG A 14 18.60 23.67 46.43
C ARG A 14 18.77 23.25 44.97
N SER A 15 17.67 23.43 44.25
CA SER A 15 17.57 23.82 42.84
C SER A 15 17.29 22.74 41.80
N GLU A 16 15.99 22.46 41.68
CA GLU A 16 15.31 22.29 40.40
C GLU A 16 15.78 23.37 39.39
N LYS A 17 16.29 22.93 38.23
CA LYS A 17 16.20 23.67 36.98
C LYS A 17 15.77 22.72 35.88
N ALA A 18 14.62 23.07 35.31
CA ALA A 18 14.08 22.51 34.10
C ALA A 18 15.08 22.63 32.95
N ASP A 19 15.46 21.49 32.38
CA ASP A 19 15.98 21.42 31.01
C ASP A 19 14.93 20.70 30.16
N ARG A 20 14.26 21.49 29.32
CA ARG A 20 13.40 21.03 28.24
C ARG A 20 14.34 20.47 27.16
N GLY A 21 14.81 19.24 27.38
CA GLY A 21 15.43 18.44 26.34
C GLY A 21 14.34 17.61 25.64
N GLU A 22 14.11 17.90 24.37
CA GLU A 22 13.36 17.02 23.46
C GLU A 22 13.80 15.55 23.64
N PRO A 23 12.90 14.56 23.49
CA PRO A 23 13.33 13.17 23.47
C PRO A 23 14.19 12.96 22.22
N SER A 24 15.50 13.15 22.41
CA SER A 24 16.56 12.71 21.52
C SER A 24 16.21 11.29 21.09
N GLU A 25 15.95 11.13 19.80
CA GLU A 25 15.65 9.88 19.12
C GLU A 25 16.89 8.98 19.28
N SER A 26 16.94 8.30 20.42
CA SER A 26 18.07 7.49 20.82
C SER A 26 18.18 6.36 19.81
N THR A 27 19.20 6.44 18.96
CA THR A 27 19.62 5.40 18.03
C THR A 27 20.29 4.28 18.82
N SER A 28 19.57 3.72 19.79
CA SER A 28 19.94 2.47 20.42
C SER A 28 19.74 1.36 19.40
N PRO A 29 20.68 0.40 19.24
CA PRO A 29 20.42 -0.79 18.45
C PRO A 29 19.12 -1.40 18.98
N ARG A 30 18.05 -1.32 18.17
CA ARG A 30 16.69 -1.64 18.59
C ARG A 30 16.70 -3.10 19.01
N LYS A 31 16.77 -3.34 20.32
CA LYS A 31 16.71 -4.68 20.89
C LYS A 31 15.51 -5.39 20.27
N GLU A 32 15.73 -6.60 19.75
CA GLU A 32 14.64 -7.38 19.17
C GLU A 32 13.53 -7.53 20.22
N LYS A 33 12.33 -7.04 19.88
CA LYS A 33 11.18 -7.09 20.77
C LYS A 33 10.51 -8.43 20.56
N VAL A 34 10.48 -9.25 21.60
CA VAL A 34 9.81 -10.57 21.56
C VAL A 34 8.32 -10.36 21.83
N LEU A 35 7.50 -10.84 20.91
CA LEU A 35 6.04 -10.86 21.06
C LEU A 35 5.63 -12.22 21.63
N HIS A 36 4.97 -12.21 22.79
CA HIS A 36 4.31 -13.39 23.33
C HIS A 36 2.84 -13.35 22.98
N THR A 37 2.41 -14.25 22.11
CA THR A 37 1.01 -14.39 21.68
C THR A 37 0.49 -15.78 22.03
N ARG A 38 -0.79 -15.87 22.35
CA ARG A 38 -1.47 -17.17 22.52
C ARG A 38 -1.95 -17.64 21.15
N ILE A 39 -1.64 -18.89 20.81
CA ILE A 39 -1.92 -19.48 19.50
C ILE A 39 -2.63 -20.83 19.72
N PRO A 40 -3.73 -21.13 19.00
CA PRO A 40 -4.36 -22.44 19.06
C PRO A 40 -3.40 -23.58 18.70
N ALA A 41 -3.54 -24.73 19.35
CA ALA A 41 -2.64 -25.87 19.17
C ALA A 41 -2.58 -26.38 17.71
N ALA A 42 -3.72 -26.36 17.01
CA ALA A 42 -3.78 -26.74 15.59
C ALA A 42 -2.92 -25.82 14.70
N LEU A 43 -2.92 -24.51 14.99
CA LEU A 43 -2.15 -23.53 14.23
C LEU A 43 -0.64 -23.63 14.54
N ASP A 44 -0.26 -23.87 15.79
CA ASP A 44 1.14 -24.15 16.15
C ASP A 44 1.69 -25.39 15.41
N GLN A 45 0.90 -26.47 15.33
CA GLN A 45 1.28 -27.67 14.59
C GLN A 45 1.43 -27.40 13.08
N ALA A 46 0.50 -26.63 12.49
CA ALA A 46 0.58 -26.24 11.08
C ALA A 46 1.84 -25.40 10.79
N LEU A 47 2.14 -24.41 11.65
CA LEU A 47 3.35 -23.57 11.52
C LEU A 47 4.62 -24.40 11.63
N LYS A 48 4.70 -25.34 12.57
CA LYS A 48 5.85 -26.27 12.71
C LYS A 48 5.99 -27.18 11.50
N GLY A 49 4.89 -27.71 10.97
CA GLY A 49 4.88 -28.55 9.77
C GLY A 49 5.41 -27.81 8.55
N PHE A 50 4.93 -26.58 8.34
CA PHE A 50 5.34 -25.73 7.23
C PHE A 50 6.80 -25.27 7.34
N ALA A 51 7.25 -24.89 8.54
CA ALA A 51 8.66 -24.55 8.77
C ALA A 51 9.60 -25.74 8.49
N ARG A 52 9.19 -26.96 8.88
CA ARG A 52 9.96 -28.19 8.61
C ARG A 52 10.08 -28.50 7.12
N SER A 53 9.00 -28.37 6.35
CA SER A 53 9.05 -28.64 4.90
C SER A 53 9.98 -27.66 4.17
N MET A 54 10.01 -26.40 4.63
CA MET A 54 10.91 -25.37 4.11
C MET A 54 12.33 -25.41 4.72
N ARG A 55 12.58 -26.28 5.70
CA ARG A 55 13.86 -26.40 6.44
C ARG A 55 14.33 -25.07 7.09
N VAL A 56 13.40 -24.28 7.58
CA VAL A 56 13.68 -23.01 8.28
C VAL A 56 13.14 -23.05 9.71
N PRO A 57 13.70 -22.26 10.65
CA PRO A 57 13.12 -22.10 11.99
C PRO A 57 11.73 -21.44 11.92
N VAL A 58 10.83 -21.84 12.83
CA VAL A 58 9.46 -21.29 12.92
C VAL A 58 9.49 -19.78 13.16
N SER A 59 10.42 -19.29 13.99
CA SER A 59 10.57 -17.85 14.26
C SER A 59 10.89 -17.05 13.00
N ASN A 60 11.76 -17.57 12.13
CA ASN A 60 12.12 -16.92 10.87
C ASN A 60 10.93 -16.89 9.92
N LEU A 61 10.19 -18.00 9.82
CA LEU A 61 8.97 -18.07 9.01
C LEU A 61 7.92 -17.05 9.47
N VAL A 62 7.64 -17.00 10.77
CA VAL A 62 6.64 -16.09 11.32
C VAL A 62 7.06 -14.63 11.10
N ARG A 63 8.35 -14.32 11.25
CA ARG A 63 8.88 -12.98 10.97
C ARG A 63 8.62 -12.55 9.54
N VAL A 64 9.03 -13.36 8.56
CA VAL A 64 8.85 -13.05 7.13
C VAL A 64 7.37 -12.91 6.78
N LEU A 65 6.52 -13.81 7.30
CA LEU A 65 5.08 -13.76 7.03
C LEU A 65 4.43 -12.50 7.62
N LEU A 66 4.81 -12.10 8.84
CA LEU A 66 4.29 -10.87 9.45
C LEU A 66 4.80 -9.61 8.75
N GLU A 67 6.07 -9.59 8.32
CA GLU A 67 6.63 -8.49 7.53
C GLU A 67 5.85 -8.32 6.21
N ASP A 68 5.60 -9.40 5.47
CA ASP A 68 4.82 -9.38 4.22
C ASP A 68 3.35 -8.98 4.45
N ALA A 69 2.70 -9.55 5.46
CA ALA A 69 1.30 -9.22 5.78
C ALA A 69 1.13 -7.75 6.14
N VAL A 70 2.07 -7.18 6.91
CA VAL A 70 2.08 -5.75 7.28
C VAL A 70 2.33 -4.87 6.07
N GLU A 71 3.27 -5.23 5.19
CA GLU A 71 3.53 -4.48 3.96
C GLU A 71 2.30 -4.46 3.03
N VAL A 72 1.64 -5.60 2.85
CA VAL A 72 0.41 -5.71 2.06
C VAL A 72 -0.72 -4.89 2.68
N ALA A 73 -0.88 -4.95 4.00
CA ALA A 73 -1.89 -4.16 4.71
C ALA A 73 -1.65 -2.65 4.54
N HIS A 74 -0.41 -2.17 4.71
CA HIS A 74 -0.06 -0.77 4.48
C HIS A 74 -0.36 -0.33 3.05
N ARG A 75 0.05 -1.10 2.03
CA ARG A 75 -0.25 -0.77 0.64
C ARG A 75 -1.76 -0.71 0.36
N ALA A 76 -2.57 -1.54 1.03
CA ALA A 76 -4.02 -1.48 0.90
C ALA A 76 -4.59 -0.23 1.57
N THR A 77 -4.14 0.10 2.79
CA THR A 77 -4.54 1.32 3.50
C THR A 77 -4.11 2.58 2.78
N ASP A 78 -2.88 2.66 2.29
CA ASP A 78 -2.36 3.80 1.53
C ASP A 78 -3.15 4.00 0.24
N LYS A 79 -3.47 2.93 -0.49
CA LYS A 79 -4.32 3.03 -1.69
C LYS A 79 -5.75 3.52 -1.37
N VAL A 80 -6.30 3.11 -0.23
CA VAL A 80 -7.62 3.57 0.22
C VAL A 80 -7.55 5.02 0.71
N ALA A 81 -6.51 5.39 1.43
CA ALA A 81 -6.26 6.76 1.89
C ALA A 81 -6.06 7.69 0.70
N GLU A 82 -5.20 7.35 -0.26
CA GLU A 82 -5.04 8.09 -1.51
C GLU A 82 -6.33 8.12 -2.35
N ALA A 83 -7.13 7.04 -2.34
CA ALA A 83 -8.43 7.05 -3.03
C ALA A 83 -9.43 7.96 -2.33
N ALA A 84 -9.43 7.99 -0.99
CA ALA A 84 -10.25 8.85 -0.17
C ALA A 84 -9.81 10.32 -0.30
N GLU A 85 -8.52 10.61 -0.29
CA GLU A 85 -7.95 11.95 -0.52
C GLU A 85 -8.31 12.45 -1.92
N ARG A 86 -8.09 11.64 -2.97
CA ARG A 86 -8.53 11.99 -4.33
C ARG A 86 -10.05 12.11 -4.45
N ALA A 87 -10.83 11.42 -3.62
CA ALA A 87 -12.29 11.59 -3.59
C ALA A 87 -12.68 12.87 -2.86
N THR A 88 -12.03 13.21 -1.75
CA THR A 88 -12.22 14.49 -1.05
C THR A 88 -11.74 15.67 -1.87
N GLU A 89 -10.66 15.56 -2.63
CA GLU A 89 -10.22 16.60 -3.58
C GLU A 89 -11.25 16.78 -4.72
N ARG A 90 -11.86 15.69 -5.20
CA ARG A 90 -12.95 15.74 -6.19
C ARG A 90 -14.28 16.25 -5.64
N VAL A 91 -14.49 16.18 -4.32
CA VAL A 91 -15.73 16.63 -3.66
C VAL A 91 -15.58 18.04 -3.07
N ALA A 92 -14.38 18.43 -2.63
CA ALA A 92 -14.03 19.77 -2.19
C ALA A 92 -13.73 20.71 -3.38
N GLY A 93 -13.38 20.16 -4.53
CA GLY A 93 -13.45 20.87 -5.81
C GLY A 93 -14.90 20.92 -6.30
N THR A 94 -15.56 22.06 -6.12
CA THR A 94 -16.78 22.38 -6.89
C THR A 94 -16.53 22.19 -8.40
N PRO A 95 -17.56 21.82 -9.20
CA PRO A 95 -17.40 21.40 -10.58
C PRO A 95 -17.01 22.59 -11.45
N GLY A 96 -15.71 22.77 -11.64
CA GLY A 96 -15.11 23.80 -12.47
C GLY A 96 -14.17 23.15 -13.47
N ALA A 97 -14.65 23.04 -14.71
CA ALA A 97 -13.92 23.06 -15.97
C ALA A 97 -12.40 22.73 -15.95
N SER A 98 -12.09 21.61 -16.61
CA SER A 98 -10.97 21.43 -17.55
C SER A 98 -9.55 21.76 -17.08
N ASP A 99 -8.80 20.70 -16.75
CA ASP A 99 -7.40 20.60 -17.18
C ASP A 99 -7.23 19.32 -18.01
N GLU A 100 -7.51 19.51 -19.31
CA GLU A 100 -7.39 18.55 -20.39
C GLU A 100 -5.91 18.29 -20.68
N LYS A 101 -5.19 17.64 -19.75
CA LYS A 101 -4.04 16.83 -20.16
C LYS A 101 -4.62 15.65 -20.92
N LYS A 102 -4.62 15.79 -22.24
CA LYS A 102 -4.89 14.80 -23.29
C LYS A 102 -4.00 13.57 -23.10
N THR A 103 -4.19 12.87 -22.00
CA THR A 103 -3.64 11.55 -21.76
C THR A 103 -4.43 10.71 -22.73
N GLU A 104 -3.82 10.32 -23.84
CA GLU A 104 -4.46 9.41 -24.77
C GLU A 104 -5.04 8.26 -23.95
N PRO A 105 -6.37 8.09 -23.91
CA PRO A 105 -7.01 7.21 -22.92
C PRO A 105 -6.67 5.73 -23.15
N LEU A 106 -5.98 5.44 -24.25
CA LEU A 106 -5.44 4.14 -24.64
C LEU A 106 -3.91 4.03 -24.41
N ALA A 107 -3.26 5.05 -23.84
CA ALA A 107 -1.81 5.07 -23.64
C ALA A 107 -1.36 3.94 -22.70
N GLY A 108 -0.43 3.11 -23.16
CA GLY A 108 0.08 1.96 -22.41
C GLY A 108 -0.85 0.75 -22.37
N VAL A 109 -1.92 0.73 -23.17
CA VAL A 109 -2.71 -0.50 -23.40
C VAL A 109 -1.99 -1.35 -24.45
N PHE A 110 -1.50 -2.52 -24.06
CA PHE A 110 -0.78 -3.43 -24.96
C PHE A 110 -1.70 -4.49 -25.60
N GLY A 111 -2.90 -4.70 -25.04
CA GLY A 111 -3.81 -5.74 -25.49
C GLY A 111 -5.25 -5.50 -25.04
N TYR A 112 -6.17 -6.29 -25.60
CA TYR A 112 -7.60 -6.19 -25.32
C TYR A 112 -8.18 -7.57 -25.01
N GLN A 113 -8.93 -7.68 -23.92
CA GLN A 113 -9.65 -8.89 -23.53
C GLN A 113 -11.16 -8.69 -23.71
N PRO A 114 -11.87 -9.56 -24.46
CA PRO A 114 -13.32 -9.49 -24.58
C PRO A 114 -14.01 -9.86 -23.26
N LEU A 115 -15.06 -9.13 -22.90
CA LEU A 115 -15.90 -9.41 -21.74
C LEU A 115 -17.31 -8.85 -21.89
N THR A 116 -18.22 -9.34 -21.06
CA THR A 116 -19.55 -8.76 -20.86
C THR A 116 -19.51 -7.84 -19.65
N LEU A 117 -20.01 -6.61 -19.80
CA LEU A 117 -19.97 -5.63 -18.73
C LEU A 117 -20.93 -5.99 -17.59
N GLY A 118 -20.45 -5.96 -16.35
CA GLY A 118 -21.30 -6.04 -15.16
C GLY A 118 -21.68 -4.67 -14.58
N VAL A 119 -21.18 -3.59 -15.18
CA VAL A 119 -21.37 -2.20 -14.74
C VAL A 119 -21.52 -1.29 -15.96
N GLU A 120 -22.19 -0.16 -15.80
CA GLU A 120 -22.21 0.90 -16.81
C GLU A 120 -20.80 1.48 -16.98
N ALA A 121 -20.38 1.69 -18.23
CA ALA A 121 -19.06 2.22 -18.56
C ALA A 121 -19.14 3.14 -19.78
N SER A 122 -18.05 3.83 -20.11
CA SER A 122 -17.93 4.58 -21.35
C SER A 122 -16.74 4.09 -22.17
N CYS A 123 -16.90 4.10 -23.49
CA CYS A 123 -15.82 3.75 -24.40
C CYS A 123 -14.74 4.83 -24.35
N ALA A 124 -13.52 4.43 -23.99
CA ALA A 124 -12.37 5.30 -23.90
C ALA A 124 -11.99 5.97 -25.23
N ARG A 125 -12.40 5.41 -26.39
CA ARG A 125 -12.06 5.95 -27.71
C ARG A 125 -13.11 6.91 -28.27
N CYS A 126 -14.40 6.54 -28.22
CA CYS A 126 -15.48 7.33 -28.83
C CYS A 126 -16.42 7.98 -27.81
N GLY A 127 -16.25 7.73 -26.52
CA GLY A 127 -17.11 8.27 -25.46
C GLY A 127 -18.50 7.63 -25.36
N ARG A 128 -18.85 6.68 -26.22
CA ARG A 128 -20.15 6.00 -26.21
C ARG A 128 -20.39 5.32 -24.86
N ALA A 129 -21.58 5.51 -24.27
CA ALA A 129 -22.03 4.75 -23.11
C ALA A 129 -22.18 3.26 -23.45
N LEU A 130 -21.75 2.41 -22.52
CA LEU A 130 -21.80 0.96 -22.59
C LEU A 130 -22.63 0.46 -21.41
N ASP A 131 -23.69 -0.27 -21.73
CA ASP A 131 -24.66 -0.72 -20.74
C ASP A 131 -24.20 -2.01 -20.05
N VAL A 132 -24.82 -2.29 -18.89
CA VAL A 132 -24.67 -3.59 -18.22
C VAL A 132 -25.17 -4.69 -19.15
N GLY A 133 -24.39 -5.77 -19.30
CA GLY A 133 -24.67 -6.87 -20.19
C GLY A 133 -24.17 -6.68 -21.62
N GLU A 134 -23.62 -5.51 -21.98
CA GLU A 134 -23.07 -5.26 -23.30
C GLU A 134 -21.67 -5.89 -23.47
N GLU A 135 -21.34 -6.33 -24.68
CA GLU A 135 -20.01 -6.81 -25.03
C GLU A 135 -19.04 -5.62 -25.17
N ALA A 136 -17.92 -5.69 -24.44
CA ALA A 136 -16.87 -4.69 -24.47
C ALA A 136 -15.48 -5.34 -24.37
N PHE A 137 -14.45 -4.54 -24.58
CA PHE A 137 -13.06 -4.97 -24.55
C PHE A 137 -12.31 -4.22 -23.44
N LEU A 138 -11.74 -4.96 -22.49
CA LEU A 138 -10.90 -4.40 -21.42
C LEU A 138 -9.46 -4.25 -21.91
N GLY A 139 -8.91 -3.04 -21.77
CA GLY A 139 -7.50 -2.77 -22.05
C GLY A 139 -6.58 -3.36 -20.99
N LEU A 140 -5.60 -4.18 -21.42
CA LEU A 140 -4.54 -4.73 -20.60
C LEU A 140 -3.32 -3.79 -20.61
N ARG A 141 -2.74 -3.52 -19.43
CA ARG A 141 -1.64 -2.57 -19.21
C ARG A 141 -0.63 -3.15 -18.21
N ASP A 142 0.65 -2.80 -18.37
CA ASP A 142 1.72 -3.21 -17.42
C ASP A 142 1.78 -2.29 -16.20
N ALA A 143 1.48 -1.00 -16.38
CA ALA A 143 1.45 -0.01 -15.32
C ALA A 143 0.05 0.11 -14.69
N PRO A 144 -0.04 0.35 -13.37
CA PRO A 144 -1.31 0.61 -12.71
C PRO A 144 -1.96 1.89 -13.26
N GLY A 145 -3.28 1.84 -13.45
CA GLY A 145 -4.06 2.97 -13.95
C GLY A 145 -5.56 2.67 -14.03
N PRO A 146 -6.38 3.63 -14.48
CA PRO A 146 -7.83 3.42 -14.61
C PRO A 146 -8.13 2.29 -15.60
N ARG A 147 -9.24 1.58 -15.36
CA ARG A 147 -9.76 0.57 -16.29
C ARG A 147 -10.20 1.26 -17.57
N VAL A 148 -9.82 0.70 -18.71
CA VAL A 148 -10.11 1.23 -20.04
C VAL A 148 -11.03 0.25 -20.75
N PHE A 149 -12.23 0.69 -21.13
CA PHE A 149 -13.17 -0.10 -21.91
C PHE A 149 -13.25 0.42 -23.35
N VAL A 150 -13.29 -0.47 -24.32
CA VAL A 150 -13.42 -0.15 -25.74
C VAL A 150 -14.61 -0.92 -26.32
N CYS A 151 -15.45 -0.22 -27.08
CA CYS A 151 -16.58 -0.86 -27.75
C CYS A 151 -16.13 -1.68 -28.97
N PRO A 152 -16.94 -2.64 -29.43
CA PRO A 152 -16.59 -3.51 -30.57
C PRO A 152 -16.22 -2.74 -31.86
N THR A 153 -16.79 -1.56 -32.08
CA THR A 153 -16.51 -0.72 -33.25
C THR A 153 -15.17 0.01 -33.16
N CYS A 154 -14.70 0.28 -31.95
CA CYS A 154 -13.47 1.03 -31.70
C CYS A 154 -12.23 0.14 -31.57
N LEU A 155 -12.41 -1.19 -31.53
CA LEU A 155 -11.31 -2.15 -31.44
C LEU A 155 -10.41 -2.08 -32.68
N PRO A 156 -9.07 -1.98 -32.53
CA PRO A 156 -8.14 -2.05 -33.65
C PRO A 156 -8.26 -3.39 -34.39
N LYS A 157 -8.56 -3.35 -35.68
CA LYS A 157 -8.64 -4.56 -36.52
C LYS A 157 -7.26 -4.84 -37.13
N PRO A 158 -6.82 -6.12 -37.21
CA PRO A 158 -5.60 -6.45 -37.94
C PRO A 158 -5.76 -6.05 -39.40
N LYS A 159 -4.75 -5.39 -39.97
CA LYS A 159 -4.67 -5.21 -41.42
C LYS A 159 -4.44 -6.58 -42.02
N ARG A 160 -5.49 -7.22 -42.59
CA ARG A 160 -5.29 -8.43 -43.38
C ARG A 160 -4.39 -8.04 -44.56
N LYS A 161 -3.20 -8.63 -44.65
CA LYS A 161 -2.48 -8.67 -45.93
C LYS A 161 -3.28 -9.63 -46.81
N GLU A 162 -3.87 -9.11 -47.87
CA GLU A 162 -4.42 -9.93 -48.95
C GLU A 162 -3.29 -10.82 -49.46
N SER A 163 -3.37 -12.11 -49.14
CA SER A 163 -2.60 -13.14 -49.81
C SER A 163 -3.17 -13.28 -51.21
N THR A 164 -2.58 -12.55 -52.16
CA THR A 164 -2.80 -12.73 -53.61
C THR A 164 -2.31 -14.13 -54.00
N PRO A 165 -3.09 -14.88 -54.82
CA PRO A 165 -2.85 -16.28 -55.17
C PRO A 165 -1.60 -16.50 -56.03
#